data_AF-A0A957YFQ4-F1
#
_entry.id   AF-A0A957YFQ4-F1
#
_cell.length_a   1.000
_cell.length_b   1.000
_cell.length_c   1.000
_cell.angle_alpha   90.00
_cell.angle_beta   90.00
_cell.angle_gamma   90.00
#
_symmetry.space_group_name_H-M   'P 1'
#
loop_
_entity.id
_entity.type
_entity.pdbx_description
1 polymer ?
#
loop_
_entity_poly.entity_id
_entity_poly.type
_entity_poly.pdbx_seq_one_letter_code
_entity_poly.pdbx_strand_id
1 'polypeptide(L)'
;MNRNTHYNRKTKSITHLLTFNTGLLLITLALFSLVPVAQAQSPVARVSIAHVEAKAQPSGQVDISAFVSVTNEAGQPISGLTAGDFILTENDQRIKTQSLSVTPATNALTAVLLVDAGARMADVGPDRVRTIDAAKDASVRFIESL
;
A
#
# COMPACT_ATOMS: atom_id res chain seq x y z
N MET A 1 -50.71 10.55 -76.47
CA MET A 1 -50.74 10.37 -74.99
C MET A 1 -49.88 9.16 -74.65
N ASN A 2 -49.00 9.10 -73.66
CA ASN A 2 -48.78 9.90 -72.45
C ASN A 2 -47.29 9.79 -72.05
N ARG A 3 -46.74 10.84 -71.41
CA ARG A 3 -45.30 11.02 -71.11
C ARG A 3 -44.86 10.34 -69.81
N ASN A 4 -43.53 10.28 -69.61
CA ASN A 4 -42.75 10.36 -68.36
C ASN A 4 -41.93 9.10 -68.02
N THR A 5 -40.68 9.15 -67.54
CA THR A 5 -39.55 10.10 -67.48
C THR A 5 -38.39 9.28 -66.89
N HIS A 6 -37.15 9.57 -67.32
CA HIS A 6 -35.87 9.44 -66.59
C HIS A 6 -35.69 8.42 -65.45
N TYR A 7 -34.60 7.65 -65.50
CA TYR A 7 -33.56 7.72 -64.45
C TYR A 7 -32.20 7.18 -64.94
N ASN A 8 -31.20 8.07 -64.93
CA ASN A 8 -29.78 7.80 -65.12
C ASN A 8 -29.15 7.77 -63.72
N ARG A 9 -28.45 6.71 -63.32
CA ARG A 9 -27.47 6.84 -62.24
C ARG A 9 -26.34 5.82 -62.31
N LYS A 10 -25.15 6.37 -62.50
CA LYS A 10 -23.83 5.77 -62.40
C LYS A 10 -23.66 4.94 -61.13
N THR A 11 -23.29 3.67 -61.28
CA THR A 11 -22.71 2.83 -60.23
C THR A 11 -21.20 3.00 -60.21
N LYS A 12 -20.68 3.90 -59.38
CA LYS A 12 -19.29 3.87 -58.92
C LYS A 12 -19.23 4.23 -57.44
N SER A 13 -18.36 3.52 -56.73
CA SER A 13 -17.93 3.73 -55.34
C SER A 13 -18.81 3.17 -54.23
N ILE A 14 -18.68 1.86 -53.99
CA ILE A 14 -18.95 1.20 -52.69
C ILE A 14 -17.68 0.42 -52.30
N THR A 15 -16.52 1.09 -52.28
CA THR A 15 -15.25 0.43 -51.92
C THR A 15 -14.38 1.27 -50.98
N HIS A 16 -14.78 2.52 -50.69
CA HIS A 16 -14.04 3.41 -49.79
C HIS A 16 -14.60 3.47 -48.35
N LEU A 17 -15.75 2.86 -48.07
CA LEU A 17 -16.40 2.99 -46.75
C LEU A 17 -15.92 1.96 -45.70
N LEU A 18 -15.31 0.85 -46.12
CA LEU A 18 -14.87 -0.21 -45.18
C LEU A 18 -13.43 -0.02 -44.65
N THR A 19 -12.59 0.77 -45.31
CA THR A 19 -11.20 1.00 -44.88
C THR A 19 -11.03 2.10 -43.83
N PHE A 20 -12.03 2.98 -43.67
CA PHE A 20 -11.98 4.06 -42.68
C PHE A 20 -12.24 3.59 -41.24
N ASN A 21 -12.95 2.48 -41.06
CA ASN A 21 -13.41 2.03 -39.74
C ASN A 21 -12.37 1.17 -38.97
N THR A 22 -11.46 0.50 -39.69
CA THR A 22 -10.41 -0.31 -39.07
C THR A 22 -9.21 0.53 -38.59
N GLY A 23 -8.89 1.62 -39.29
CA GLY A 23 -7.83 2.55 -38.88
C GLY A 23 -8.16 3.29 -37.57
N LEU A 24 -9.42 3.72 -37.41
CA LEU A 24 -9.88 4.42 -36.22
C LEU A 24 -9.91 3.50 -34.97
N LEU A 25 -10.23 2.22 -35.16
CA LEU A 25 -10.24 1.22 -34.09
C LEU A 25 -8.82 0.91 -33.57
N LEU A 26 -7.81 0.88 -34.45
CA LEU A 26 -6.42 0.64 -34.06
C LEU A 26 -5.81 1.84 -33.32
N ILE A 27 -6.15 3.07 -33.71
CA ILE A 27 -5.69 4.29 -33.04
C ILE A 27 -6.30 4.42 -31.64
N THR A 28 -7.59 4.08 -31.48
CA THR A 28 -8.26 4.12 -30.16
C THR A 28 -7.73 3.06 -29.20
N LEU A 29 -7.37 1.86 -29.69
CA LEU A 29 -6.78 0.80 -28.86
C LEU A 29 -5.34 1.15 -28.41
N ALA A 30 -4.54 1.79 -29.28
CA ALA A 30 -3.19 2.26 -28.94
C ALA A 30 -3.20 3.42 -27.93
N LEU A 31 -4.23 4.28 -27.96
CA LEU A 31 -4.40 5.35 -26.96
C LEU A 31 -4.81 4.82 -25.57
N PHE A 32 -5.53 3.70 -25.51
CA PHE A 32 -5.93 3.08 -24.23
C PHE A 32 -4.77 2.42 -23.47
N SER A 33 -3.70 2.01 -24.14
CA SER A 33 -2.51 1.44 -23.48
C SER A 33 -1.63 2.47 -22.76
N LEU A 34 -1.85 3.77 -22.98
CA LEU A 34 -1.10 4.85 -22.32
C LEU A 34 -1.81 5.40 -21.08
N VAL A 35 -2.98 4.87 -20.72
CA VAL A 35 -3.64 5.28 -19.49
C VAL A 35 -2.92 4.58 -18.34
N PRO A 36 -2.25 5.32 -17.44
CA PRO A 36 -1.71 4.70 -16.23
C PRO A 36 -2.88 4.06 -15.49
N VAL A 37 -2.81 2.75 -15.28
CA VAL A 37 -3.77 2.04 -14.44
C VAL A 37 -3.59 2.63 -13.05
N ALA A 38 -4.50 3.53 -12.66
CA ALA A 38 -4.60 3.97 -11.28
C ALA A 38 -4.93 2.72 -10.46
N GLN A 39 -3.91 2.15 -9.82
CA GLN A 39 -4.11 1.06 -8.88
C GLN A 39 -5.03 1.62 -7.80
N ALA A 40 -6.24 1.08 -7.69
CA ALA A 40 -7.14 1.45 -6.62
C ALA A 40 -6.41 1.21 -5.30
N GLN A 41 -6.02 2.29 -4.62
CA GLN A 41 -5.43 2.19 -3.29
C GLN A 41 -6.48 1.52 -2.42
N SER A 42 -6.13 0.36 -1.86
CA SER A 42 -7.03 -0.34 -0.92
C SER A 42 -7.35 0.62 0.22
N PRO A 43 -8.63 0.78 0.61
CA PRO A 43 -8.98 1.68 1.70
C PRO A 43 -8.21 1.25 2.95
N VAL A 44 -7.56 2.23 3.58
CA VAL A 44 -6.86 2.01 4.85
C VAL A 44 -7.90 1.76 5.91
N ALA A 45 -7.88 0.58 6.51
CA ALA A 45 -8.77 0.24 7.62
C ALA A 45 -8.09 0.46 8.96
N ARG A 46 -6.78 0.18 9.03
CA ARG A 46 -6.04 0.26 10.29
C ARG A 46 -4.62 0.72 10.08
N VAL A 47 -4.22 1.69 10.90
CA VAL A 47 -2.82 2.08 11.11
C VAL A 47 -2.46 1.72 12.54
N SER A 48 -1.33 1.05 12.73
CA SER A 48 -0.78 0.72 14.04
C SER A 48 0.70 1.05 14.09
N ILE A 49 1.14 1.68 15.17
CA ILE A 49 2.56 1.92 15.43
C ILE A 49 3.06 0.70 16.20
N ALA A 50 4.00 -0.03 15.59
CA ALA A 50 4.63 -1.19 16.21
C ALA A 50 5.75 -0.77 17.16
N HIS A 51 6.55 0.21 16.75
CA HIS A 51 7.72 0.64 17.50
C HIS A 51 8.09 2.09 17.16
N VAL A 52 8.71 2.80 18.12
CA VAL A 52 9.25 4.14 17.93
C VAL A 52 10.63 4.19 18.57
N GLU A 53 11.62 4.60 17.78
CA GLU A 53 12.99 4.81 18.21
C GLU A 53 13.31 6.29 18.16
N ALA A 54 14.09 6.74 19.14
CA ALA A 54 14.66 8.08 19.17
C ALA A 54 16.17 7.97 19.28
N LYS A 55 16.89 8.59 18.35
CA LYS A 55 18.36 8.60 18.32
C LYS A 55 18.86 10.03 18.43
N ALA A 56 19.56 10.31 19.52
CA ALA A 56 20.25 11.59 19.67
C ALA A 56 21.42 11.67 18.68
N GLN A 57 21.51 12.79 17.97
CA GLN A 57 22.65 13.14 17.12
C GLN A 57 23.68 13.96 17.90
N PRO A 58 24.97 13.94 17.51
CA PRO A 58 26.01 14.78 18.10
C PRO A 58 25.72 16.29 18.02
N SER A 59 24.88 16.71 17.08
CA SER A 59 24.41 18.09 16.90
C SER A 59 23.40 18.54 17.96
N GLY A 60 22.93 17.64 18.82
CA GLY A 60 21.83 17.88 19.76
C GLY A 60 20.44 17.71 19.14
N GLN A 61 20.34 17.37 17.85
CA GLN A 61 19.08 16.98 17.21
C GLN A 61 18.71 15.54 17.58
N VAL A 62 17.42 15.20 17.45
CA VAL A 62 16.92 13.84 17.67
C VAL A 62 16.27 13.34 16.39
N ASP A 63 16.76 12.21 15.89
CA ASP A 63 16.08 11.47 14.82
C ASP A 63 15.03 10.56 15.43
N ILE A 64 13.83 10.58 14.87
CA ILE A 64 12.73 9.71 15.30
C ILE A 64 12.38 8.77 14.16
N SER A 65 12.44 7.47 14.43
CA SER A 65 12.01 6.42 13.50
C SER A 65 10.76 5.76 14.06
N ALA A 66 9.67 5.74 13.28
CA ALA A 66 8.44 5.04 13.65
C ALA A 66 8.19 3.88 12.68
N PHE A 67 7.99 2.70 13.24
CA PHE A 67 7.64 1.50 12.49
C PHE A 67 6.13 1.34 12.52
N VAL A 68 5.50 1.46 11.36
CA VAL A 68 4.05 1.44 11.22
C VAL A 68 3.60 0.26 10.36
N SER A 69 2.52 -0.40 10.79
CA SER A 69 1.79 -1.37 9.98
C SER A 69 0.48 -0.75 9.52
N VAL A 70 0.27 -0.76 8.21
CA VAL A 70 -0.92 -0.23 7.55
C VAL A 70 -1.62 -1.37 6.83
N THR A 71 -2.88 -1.62 7.19
CA THR A 71 -3.66 -2.76 6.67
C THR A 71 -5.01 -2.34 6.13
N ASN A 72 -5.50 -3.09 5.16
CA ASN A 72 -6.86 -2.97 4.62
C ASN A 72 -7.89 -3.66 5.54
N GLU A 73 -9.17 -3.61 5.17
CA GLU A 73 -10.26 -4.20 5.96
C GLU A 73 -10.14 -5.73 6.13
N ALA A 74 -9.48 -6.41 5.20
CA ALA A 74 -9.20 -7.83 5.28
C ALA A 74 -7.97 -8.16 6.16
N GLY A 75 -7.36 -7.15 6.79
CA GLY A 75 -6.14 -7.31 7.60
C GLY A 75 -4.87 -7.53 6.79
N GLN A 76 -4.91 -7.32 5.47
CA GLN A 76 -3.75 -7.48 4.61
C GLN A 76 -2.91 -6.20 4.57
N PRO A 77 -1.57 -6.29 4.56
CA PRO A 77 -0.70 -5.12 4.44
C PRO A 77 -0.96 -4.33 3.15
N ILE A 78 -1.01 -3.01 3.25
CA ILE A 78 -1.06 -2.11 2.10
C ILE A 78 0.39 -1.81 1.67
N SER A 79 0.75 -2.24 0.46
CA SER A 79 2.08 -2.04 -0.12
C SER A 79 2.20 -0.74 -0.92
N GLY A 80 3.42 -0.28 -1.15
CA GLY A 80 3.69 0.85 -2.05
C GLY A 80 3.37 2.23 -1.46
N LEU A 81 3.17 2.30 -0.14
CA LEU A 81 2.99 3.58 0.55
C LEU A 81 4.26 4.41 0.49
N THR A 82 4.08 5.70 0.25
CA THR A 82 5.12 6.71 0.11
C THR A 82 4.95 7.79 1.17
N ALA A 83 5.91 8.69 1.33
CA ALA A 83 5.79 9.82 2.27
C ALA A 83 4.56 10.72 1.98
N GLY A 84 4.05 10.74 0.75
CA GLY A 84 2.84 11.49 0.40
C GLY A 84 1.55 10.93 0.98
N ASP A 85 1.55 9.66 1.36
CA ASP A 85 0.39 8.96 1.95
C ASP A 85 0.27 9.19 3.46
N PHE A 86 1.26 9.87 4.07
CA PHE A 86 1.30 10.15 5.50
C PHE A 86 1.26 11.65 5.78
N ILE A 87 0.70 11.99 6.94
CA ILE A 87 0.69 13.35 7.47
C ILE A 87 1.39 13.30 8.83
N LEU A 88 2.45 14.09 8.98
CA LEU A 88 3.10 14.29 10.26
C LEU A 88 2.50 15.53 10.92
N THR A 89 2.04 15.36 12.17
CA THR A 89 1.52 16.45 13.00
C THR A 89 2.27 16.48 14.32
N GLU A 90 2.66 17.68 14.76
CA GLU A 90 3.18 17.93 16.10
C GLU A 90 2.29 18.97 16.76
N ASN A 91 1.79 18.67 17.95
CA ASN A 91 0.85 19.56 18.67
C ASN A 91 -0.32 20.03 17.79
N ASP A 92 -0.93 19.09 17.05
CA ASP A 92 -2.00 19.31 16.07
C ASP A 92 -1.66 20.21 14.87
N GLN A 93 -0.41 20.63 14.74
CA GLN A 93 0.07 21.38 13.57
C GLN A 93 0.74 20.47 12.56
N ARG A 94 0.34 20.58 11.30
CA ARG A 94 0.94 19.81 10.21
C ARG A 94 2.37 20.28 9.94
N ILE A 95 3.32 19.38 10.10
CA ILE A 95 4.72 19.61 9.73
C ILE A 95 4.88 19.35 8.23
N LYS A 96 5.73 20.14 7.56
CA LYS A 96 6.04 19.94 6.14
C LYS A 96 6.67 18.55 5.94
N THR A 97 6.15 17.80 4.97
CA THR A 97 6.59 16.43 4.60
C THR A 97 8.04 16.33 4.12
N GLN A 98 8.75 17.45 3.93
CA GLN A 98 10.17 17.48 3.59
C GLN A 98 11.07 16.85 4.67
N SER A 99 10.53 16.64 5.88
CA SER A 99 11.19 15.95 6.99
C SER A 99 10.81 14.47 7.11
N LEU A 100 9.91 13.95 6.26
CA LEU A 100 9.40 12.59 6.35
C LEU A 100 9.95 11.71 5.22
N SER A 101 10.71 10.70 5.59
CA SER A 101 11.11 9.61 4.70
C SER A 101 10.30 8.37 5.04
N VAL A 102 9.74 7.72 4.02
CA VAL A 102 9.04 6.44 4.16
C VAL A 102 9.81 5.41 3.35
N THR A 103 10.31 4.40 4.03
CA THR A 103 10.96 3.26 3.40
C THR A 103 10.07 2.04 3.64
N PRO A 104 9.58 1.37 2.57
CA PRO A 104 8.88 0.12 2.72
C PRO A 104 9.76 -0.87 3.48
N ALA A 105 9.24 -1.48 4.54
CA ALA A 105 9.93 -2.56 5.21
C ALA A 105 10.01 -3.75 4.25
N THR A 106 11.14 -3.92 3.56
CA THR A 106 11.38 -5.03 2.63
C THR A 106 11.56 -6.36 3.38
N ASN A 107 11.89 -6.30 4.67
CA ASN A 107 12.14 -7.45 5.54
C ASN A 107 11.32 -7.33 6.84
N ALA A 108 10.02 -7.02 6.75
CA ALA A 108 9.16 -7.01 7.93
C ALA A 108 9.09 -8.43 8.52
N LEU A 109 9.80 -8.67 9.62
CA LEU A 109 9.79 -9.95 10.32
C LEU A 109 8.52 -10.02 11.17
N THR A 110 7.61 -10.92 10.83
CA THR A 110 6.48 -11.24 11.71
C THR A 110 6.88 -12.41 12.60
N ALA A 111 7.10 -12.15 13.88
CA ALA A 111 7.30 -13.17 14.89
C ALA A 111 6.00 -13.33 15.69
N VAL A 112 5.42 -14.54 15.68
CA VAL A 112 4.31 -14.90 16.55
C VAL A 112 4.85 -15.81 17.63
N LEU A 113 4.84 -15.33 18.88
CA LEU A 113 5.16 -16.17 20.03
C LEU A 113 3.90 -16.88 20.51
N LEU A 114 3.86 -18.20 20.32
CA LEU A 114 2.83 -19.05 20.91
C LEU A 114 3.36 -19.60 22.23
N VAL A 115 2.72 -19.21 23.34
CA VAL A 115 3.05 -19.68 24.68
C VAL A 115 1.89 -20.53 25.19
N ASP A 116 2.16 -21.75 25.64
CA ASP A 116 1.19 -22.52 26.43
C ASP A 116 0.93 -21.75 27.75
N ALA A 117 -0.32 -21.55 28.12
CA ALA A 117 -0.71 -20.83 29.33
C ALA A 117 -1.26 -21.77 30.43
N GLY A 118 -1.01 -23.08 30.32
CA GLY A 118 -1.42 -24.07 31.31
C GLY A 118 -0.84 -23.83 32.71
N ALA A 119 -1.35 -24.53 33.73
CA ALA A 119 -1.05 -24.29 35.14
C ALA A 119 0.45 -24.17 35.49
N ARG A 120 1.32 -24.94 34.81
CA ARG A 120 2.78 -24.91 35.01
C ARG A 120 3.46 -23.62 34.57
N MET A 121 2.74 -22.76 33.86
CA MET A 121 3.24 -21.46 33.41
C MET A 121 2.91 -20.33 34.40
N ALA A 122 1.94 -20.58 35.28
CA ALA A 122 1.68 -19.74 36.45
C ALA A 122 2.61 -20.09 37.63
N ASP A 123 3.25 -21.26 37.58
CA ASP A 123 4.23 -21.68 38.58
C ASP A 123 5.44 -20.72 38.61
N VAL A 124 5.97 -20.56 39.82
CA VAL A 124 7.14 -19.74 40.09
C VAL A 124 8.38 -20.60 39.89
N GLY A 125 9.22 -20.19 38.96
CA GLY A 125 10.49 -20.86 38.66
C GLY A 125 11.53 -20.71 39.79
N PRO A 126 12.69 -21.36 39.66
CA PRO A 126 13.75 -21.35 40.67
C PRO A 126 14.25 -19.94 41.04
N ASP A 127 14.17 -19.00 40.11
CA ASP A 127 14.57 -17.59 40.32
C ASP A 127 13.46 -16.71 40.93
N ARG A 128 12.39 -17.33 41.45
CA ARG A 128 11.20 -16.66 41.99
C ARG A 128 10.42 -15.80 40.99
N VAL A 129 10.63 -16.02 39.70
CA VAL A 129 9.89 -15.38 38.61
C VAL A 129 8.87 -16.37 38.07
N ARG A 130 7.63 -15.93 37.81
CA ARG A 130 6.64 -16.78 37.13
C ARG A 130 7.11 -17.07 35.72
N THR A 131 6.97 -18.31 35.26
CA THR A 131 7.42 -18.71 33.93
C THR A 131 6.79 -17.87 32.82
N ILE A 132 5.53 -17.47 32.97
CA ILE A 132 4.86 -16.56 32.03
C ILE A 132 5.47 -15.15 31.99
N ASP A 133 5.99 -14.65 33.11
CA ASP A 133 6.63 -13.33 33.16
C ASP A 133 8.04 -13.39 32.58
N ALA A 134 8.76 -14.50 32.76
CA ALA A 134 10.02 -14.77 32.06
C ALA A 134 9.84 -14.87 30.54
N ALA A 135 8.75 -15.49 30.06
CA ALA A 135 8.43 -15.55 28.63
C ALA A 135 8.16 -14.16 28.04
N LYS A 136 7.47 -13.28 28.78
CA LYS A 136 7.27 -11.87 28.38
C LYS A 136 8.60 -11.12 28.32
N ASP A 137 9.43 -11.24 29.34
CA ASP A 137 10.75 -10.58 29.37
C ASP A 137 11.64 -11.05 28.21
N ALA A 138 11.66 -12.35 27.94
CA ALA A 138 12.37 -12.92 26.79
C ALA A 138 11.83 -12.39 25.45
N SER A 139 10.52 -12.16 25.34
CA SER A 139 9.92 -11.57 24.14
C SER A 139 10.40 -10.15 23.90
N VAL A 140 10.48 -9.34 24.95
CA VAL A 140 11.01 -7.97 24.87
C VAL A 140 12.47 -8.00 24.42
N ARG A 141 13.31 -8.81 25.08
CA ARG A 141 14.73 -8.95 24.72
C ARG A 141 14.95 -9.47 23.30
N PHE A 142 14.09 -10.38 22.84
CA PHE A 142 14.16 -10.88 21.46
C PHE A 142 13.93 -9.74 20.46
N ILE A 143 12.90 -8.91 20.67
CA ILE A 143 12.66 -7.73 19.82
C ILE A 143 13.82 -6.74 19.88
N GLU A 144 14.42 -6.52 21.06
CA GLU A 144 15.60 -5.65 21.21
C GLU A 144 16.88 -6.22 20.55
N SER A 145 16.91 -7.52 20.24
CA SER A 145 18.08 -8.20 19.65
C SER A 145 18.06 -8.30 18.13
N LEU A 146 16.93 -7.98 17.49
CA LEU A 146 16.76 -7.93 16.04
C LEU A 146 17.40 -6.66 15.46
#